data_AF-A0A1F4E508-F1
#
_entry.id   AF-A0A1F4E508-F1
#
_cell.length_a   1.000
_cell.length_b   1.000
_cell.length_c   1.000
_cell.angle_alpha   90.00
_cell.angle_beta   90.00
_cell.angle_gamma   90.00
#
_symmetry.space_group_name_H-M   'P 1'
#
loop_
_entity.id
_entity.type
_entity.pdbx_description
1 polymer ?
#
loop_
_entity_poly.entity_id
_entity_poly.type
_entity_poly.pdbx_seq_one_letter_code
_entity_poly.pdbx_strand_id
1 'polypeptide(L)' 'MSGTHLGQPTLAQAFNSMLNGVAPTGKPVRVLQFHSFRVSGGQILEHAAVRDDIGMLLQLGIVQRPG' A
#
# COMPACT_ATOMS: atom_id res chain seq x y z
N MET A 1 6.85 -1.27 6.45
CA MET A 1 6.03 -2.50 6.44
C MET A 1 6.65 -3.52 5.51
N SER A 2 6.52 -4.81 5.81
CA SER A 2 6.99 -5.91 4.95
C SER A 2 5.90 -6.98 4.83
N GLY A 3 5.89 -7.71 3.72
CA GLY A 3 4.92 -8.80 3.50
C GLY A 3 5.13 -9.51 2.17
N THR A 4 4.19 -10.37 1.81
CA THR A 4 4.15 -11.09 0.52
C THR A 4 2.79 -10.84 -0.13
N HIS A 5 2.77 -10.52 -1.43
CA HIS A 5 1.53 -10.27 -2.15
C HIS A 5 0.80 -11.57 -2.49
N LEU A 6 -0.05 -12.02 -1.56
CA LEU A 6 -0.81 -13.27 -1.61
C LEU A 6 -2.33 -13.07 -1.80
N GLY A 7 -2.85 -11.86 -1.62
CA GLY A 7 -4.27 -11.54 -1.74
C GLY A 7 -4.57 -10.68 -2.95
N GLN A 8 -5.80 -10.76 -3.46
CA GLN A 8 -6.31 -9.92 -4.54
C GLN A 8 -7.42 -9.03 -3.95
N PRO A 9 -7.14 -7.75 -3.62
CA PRO A 9 -8.16 -6.86 -3.10
C PRO A 9 -9.15 -6.52 -4.22
N THR A 10 -10.44 -6.71 -3.99
CA THR A 10 -11.50 -6.47 -5.00
C THR A 10 -12.52 -5.42 -4.56
N LEU A 11 -12.39 -4.89 -3.33
CA LEU A 11 -13.33 -3.94 -2.76
C LEU A 11 -12.95 -2.51 -3.14
N ALA A 12 -13.35 -2.09 -4.34
CA ALA A 12 -12.99 -0.79 -4.92
C ALA A 12 -13.30 0.43 -4.03
N GLN A 13 -14.38 0.38 -3.25
CA GLN A 13 -14.79 1.50 -2.38
C GLN A 13 -13.95 1.62 -1.10
N ALA A 14 -13.33 0.53 -0.64
CA ALA A 14 -12.51 0.53 0.57
C ALA A 14 -11.03 0.77 0.27
N PHE A 15 -10.60 0.50 -0.97
CA PHE A 15 -9.21 0.57 -1.38
C PHE A 15 -9.09 1.28 -2.72
N ASN A 16 -8.88 2.60 -2.70
CA ASN A 16 -8.34 3.36 -3.84
C ASN A 16 -6.84 3.03 -4.09
N SER A 17 -6.46 1.79 -3.81
CA SER A 17 -5.09 1.30 -3.88
C SER A 17 -4.75 0.87 -5.29
N MET A 18 -3.49 1.05 -5.66
CA MET A 18 -2.94 0.58 -6.92
C MET A 18 -2.95 -0.96 -7.09
N LEU A 19 -3.33 -1.71 -6.05
CA LEU A 19 -3.46 -3.17 -6.11
C LEU A 19 -4.89 -3.66 -6.36
N ASN A 20 -5.88 -2.78 -6.47
CA ASN A 20 -7.27 -3.19 -6.68
C ASN A 20 -7.40 -4.05 -7.96
N GLY A 21 -7.88 -5.28 -7.80
CA GLY A 21 -8.02 -6.27 -8.86
C GLY A 21 -6.73 -6.95 -9.30
N VAL A 22 -5.56 -6.60 -8.75
CA VAL A 22 -4.28 -7.19 -9.16
C VAL A 22 -4.12 -8.60 -8.59
N ALA A 23 -3.87 -9.58 -9.46
CA ALA A 23 -3.69 -10.97 -9.06
C ALA A 23 -2.45 -11.15 -8.15
N PRO A 24 -2.47 -12.12 -7.21
CA PRO A 24 -1.34 -12.34 -6.30
C PRO A 24 -0.07 -12.70 -7.07
N THR A 25 0.99 -11.93 -6.86
CA THR A 25 2.27 -12.17 -7.57
C THR A 25 3.17 -13.16 -6.83
N GLY A 26 2.89 -13.46 -5.56
CA GLY A 26 3.74 -14.28 -4.69
C GLY A 26 5.08 -13.65 -4.29
N LYS A 27 5.37 -12.42 -4.74
CA LYS A 27 6.63 -11.73 -4.46
C LYS A 27 6.63 -11.07 -3.08
N PRO A 28 7.79 -11.05 -2.39
CA PRO A 28 7.95 -10.28 -1.16
C PRO A 28 8.04 -8.79 -1.46
N VAL A 29 7.60 -7.95 -0.52
CA VAL A 29 7.67 -6.50 -0.60
C VAL A 29 8.16 -5.89 0.71
N ARG A 30 8.84 -4.76 0.60
CA ARG A 30 9.13 -3.84 1.70
C ARG A 30 8.72 -2.43 1.29
N VAL A 31 7.85 -1.82 2.09
CA VAL A 31 7.23 -0.54 1.79
C VAL A 31 7.55 0.45 2.90
N LEU A 32 8.14 1.59 2.52
CA LEU A 32 8.28 2.75 3.39
C LEU A 32 6.93 3.44 3.51
N GLN A 33 6.61 3.90 4.71
CA GLN A 33 5.34 4.55 5.00
C GLN A 33 5.51 5.62 6.06
N PHE A 34 4.71 6.67 5.93
CA PHE A 34 4.59 7.72 6.91
C PHE A 34 3.12 7.90 7.28
N HIS A 35 2.88 8.06 8.58
CA HIS A 35 1.56 8.28 9.13
C HIS A 35 1.63 9.53 10.02
N SER A 36 0.77 10.49 9.74
CA SER A 36 0.54 11.66 10.59
C SER A 36 -0.80 11.49 11.29
N PHE A 37 -0.79 11.68 12.61
CA PHE A 37 -1.98 11.56 13.45
C PHE A 37 -2.19 12.86 14.22
N ARG A 38 -3.42 13.34 14.26
CA ARG A 38 -3.86 14.31 15.27
C ARG A 38 -4.56 13.55 16.39
N VAL A 39 -4.03 13.65 17.60
CA VAL A 39 -4.53 12.92 18.77
C VAL A 39 -5.08 13.90 19.81
N SER A 40 -6.26 13.63 20.36
CA SER A 40 -6.83 14.38 21.48
C SER A 40 -7.70 13.46 22.34
N GLY A 41 -7.69 13.67 23.66
CA GLY A 41 -8.46 12.83 24.59
C GLY A 41 -8.11 11.33 24.50
N GLY A 42 -6.88 11.00 24.12
CA GLY A 42 -6.44 9.61 23.91
C GLY A 42 -6.96 8.94 22.63
N GLN A 43 -7.60 9.68 21.72
CA GLN A 43 -8.15 9.16 20.47
C GLN A 43 -7.50 9.81 19.24
N ILE A 44 -7.39 9.07 18.14
CA ILE A 44 -6.99 9.60 16.83
C ILE A 44 -8.18 10.32 16.23
N LEU A 45 -8.09 11.63 16.09
CA LEU A 45 -9.14 12.45 15.47
C LEU A 45 -8.95 12.55 13.96
N GLU A 46 -7.71 12.57 13.49
CA GLU A 46 -7.37 12.61 12.06
C GLU A 46 -6.18 11.70 11.77
N HIS A 47 -6.19 11.13 10.57
CA HIS A 47 -5.10 10.30 10.05
C HIS A 47 -4.82 10.66 8.60
N ALA A 48 -3.58 11.05 8.32
CA ALA A 48 -3.05 11.13 6.96
C ALA A 48 -1.94 10.10 6.80
N ALA A 49 -1.87 9.45 5.64
CA ALA A 49 -0.83 8.48 5.33
C ALA A 49 -0.34 8.61 3.90
N VAL A 50 0.96 8.38 3.73
CA VAL A 50 1.60 8.15 2.45
C VAL A 50 2.45 6.89 2.54
N ARG A 51 2.47 6.14 1.45
CA ARG A 51 3.26 4.92 1.29
C ARG A 51 4.02 5.02 -0.03
N ASP A 52 5.15 4.33 -0.11
CA ASP A 52 5.87 4.16 -1.37
C ASP A 52 5.16 3.12 -2.27
N ASP A 53 3.97 3.50 -2.75
CA ASP A 53 3.14 2.63 -3.57
C ASP A 53 3.80 2.32 -4.93
N ILE A 54 4.54 3.28 -5.51
CA ILE A 54 5.29 3.05 -6.75
C ILE A 54 6.45 2.07 -6.53
N GLY A 55 7.24 2.23 -5.47
CA GLY A 55 8.30 1.29 -5.11
C GLY A 55 7.77 -0.10 -4.81
N MET A 56 6.56 -0.22 -4.24
CA MET A 56 5.86 -1.49 -4.09
C MET A 56 5.52 -2.12 -5.46
N LEU A 57 4.89 -1.38 -6.38
CA LEU A 57 4.51 -1.92 -7.70
C LEU A 57 5.73 -2.37 -8.51
N LEU A 58 6.86 -1.67 -8.39
CA LEU A 58 8.14 -2.07 -9.00
C LEU A 58 8.65 -3.39 -8.43
N GLN A 59 8.63 -3.59 -7.10
CA GLN A 59 9.02 -4.86 -6.48
C GLN A 59 8.13 -6.02 -6.92
N LEU A 60 6.83 -5.76 -7.09
CA LEU A 60 5.85 -6.74 -7.57
C LEU A 60 5.98 -7.02 -9.08
N GLY A 61 6.66 -6.15 -9.82
CA GLY A 61 6.79 -6.23 -11.27
C GLY A 61 5.49 -5.94 -12.02
N ILE A 62 4.60 -5.15 -11.42
CA ILE A 62 3.34 -4.68 -12.04
C ILE A 62 3.64 -3.52 -12.99
N VAL A 63 4.57 -2.65 -12.58
CA VAL A 63 5.12 -1.56 -13.40
C VAL A 63 6.61 -1.76 -13.55
N GLN A 64 7.19 -1.23 -14.63
CA GLN A 64 8.63 -1.27 -14.88
C GLN A 64 9.25 0.10 -14.64
N ARG A 65 10.55 0.14 -14.31
CA ARG A 65 11.28 1.40 -14.29
C ARG A 65 11.39 1.92 -15.74
N PRO A 66 11.26 3.24 -15.96
CA PRO A 66 11.68 3.84 -17.22
C PRO A 66 13.15 3.49 -17.49
N GLY A 67 13.47 3.26 -18.76
CA GLY A 67 14.84 3.10 -19.25
C GLY A 67 15.58 4.41 -19.39
#